data_AF-A0A7J4LJ39-F1
#
_entry.id   AF-A0A7J4LJ39-F1
#
_cell.length_a   1.000
_cell.length_b   1.000
_cell.length_c   1.000
_cell.angle_alpha   90.00
_cell.angle_beta   90.00
_cell.angle_gamma   90.00
#
_symmetry.space_group_name_H-M   'P 1'
#
loop_
_entity.id
_entity.type
_entity.pdbx_description
1 polymer ?
#
loop_
_entity_poly.entity_id
_entity_poly.type
_entity_poly.pdbx_seq_one_letter_code
_entity_poly.pdbx_strand_id
1 'polypeptide(L)'
;VYTGSYIIATDTDKSGRYVAKFDIGDTGLEGGLMVYMTAPLGGEMAGAEELNQSPILFLKIFNKKNNNLLYDGTLRLNQTAAIPGTTGYVAFADVKYWSNFYIVRDSGVTWVYAGIALLVATFSIHLLFVPARIWVDVTEEDASQGIYIGGKADRAGRLYEQEFTGIVQELREGLAGGSE
;
A
#
# COMPACT_ATOMS: atom_id res chain seq x y z
N VAL A 1 -23.56 -24.27 -19.78
CA VAL A 1 -22.81 -24.45 -18.52
C VAL A 1 -21.45 -25.01 -18.90
N TYR A 2 -20.40 -24.19 -18.90
CA TYR A 2 -19.05 -24.69 -19.16
C TYR A 2 -18.51 -25.30 -17.86
N THR A 3 -18.42 -26.63 -17.80
CA THR A 3 -17.70 -27.36 -16.75
C THR A 3 -16.21 -27.32 -17.08
N GLY A 4 -15.41 -26.67 -16.25
CA GLY A 4 -13.96 -26.59 -16.42
C GLY A 4 -13.28 -26.12 -15.13
N SER A 5 -12.04 -26.55 -14.93
CA SER A 5 -11.18 -26.06 -13.85
C SER A 5 -10.61 -24.69 -14.24
N TYR A 6 -10.66 -23.71 -13.33
CA TYR A 6 -10.03 -22.41 -13.54
C TYR A 6 -8.66 -22.37 -12.86
N ILE A 7 -7.72 -21.67 -13.50
CA ILE A 7 -6.36 -21.48 -12.99
C ILE A 7 -6.14 -19.97 -12.82
N ILE A 8 -5.72 -19.57 -11.63
CA ILE A 8 -5.43 -18.17 -11.30
C ILE A 8 -3.94 -17.93 -11.50
N ALA A 9 -3.58 -16.95 -12.33
CA ALA A 9 -2.20 -16.49 -12.50
C ALA A 9 -1.99 -15.20 -11.71
N THR A 10 -0.85 -15.09 -11.02
CA THR A 10 -0.51 -13.93 -10.18
C THR A 10 0.83 -13.35 -10.60
N ASP A 11 0.95 -12.03 -10.58
CA ASP A 11 2.22 -11.32 -10.76
C ASP A 11 2.89 -11.14 -9.38
N THR A 12 3.76 -12.09 -9.04
CA THR A 12 4.45 -12.08 -7.74
C THR A 12 5.64 -11.12 -7.70
N ASP A 13 6.22 -10.78 -8.86
CA ASP A 13 7.44 -9.97 -8.96
C ASP A 13 7.19 -8.54 -9.47
N LYS A 14 5.91 -8.17 -9.69
CA LYS A 14 5.48 -6.88 -10.25
C LYS A 14 6.08 -6.61 -11.64
N SER A 15 6.43 -7.66 -12.38
CA SER A 15 7.04 -7.52 -13.72
C SER A 15 6.00 -7.34 -14.83
N GLY A 16 4.71 -7.42 -14.51
CA GLY A 16 3.63 -7.52 -15.49
C GLY A 16 3.50 -8.91 -16.11
N ARG A 17 4.29 -9.91 -15.64
CA ARG A 17 4.22 -11.30 -16.08
C ARG A 17 3.39 -12.10 -15.09
N TYR A 18 2.26 -12.61 -15.55
CA TYR A 18 1.39 -13.43 -14.73
C TYR A 18 1.68 -14.90 -14.99
N VAL A 19 2.12 -15.60 -13.94
CA VAL A 19 2.50 -17.01 -14.04
C VAL A 19 1.59 -17.86 -13.16
N ALA A 20 1.18 -19.02 -13.68
CA ALA A 20 0.54 -20.07 -12.90
C ALA A 20 1.14 -21.42 -13.23
N LYS A 21 1.19 -22.30 -12.23
CA LYS A 21 1.54 -23.72 -12.38
C LYS A 21 0.40 -24.57 -11.84
N PHE A 22 0.07 -25.65 -12.53
CA PHE A 22 -1.03 -26.52 -12.16
C PHE A 22 -0.79 -27.95 -12.65
N ASP A 23 -1.31 -28.92 -11.91
CA ASP A 23 -1.30 -30.32 -12.33
C ASP A 23 -2.41 -30.57 -13.36
N ILE A 24 -2.10 -31.31 -14.43
CA ILE A 24 -3.06 -31.65 -15.49
C ILE A 24 -3.77 -32.96 -15.12
N GLY A 25 -4.75 -32.89 -14.20
CA GLY A 25 -5.44 -34.07 -13.67
C GLY A 25 -4.47 -35.11 -13.08
N ASP A 26 -4.79 -36.41 -13.19
CA ASP A 26 -3.94 -37.51 -12.70
C ASP A 26 -2.89 -38.00 -13.71
N THR A 27 -2.60 -37.19 -14.74
CA THR A 27 -1.70 -37.61 -15.85
C THR A 27 -0.22 -37.62 -15.46
N GLY A 28 0.14 -37.02 -14.32
CA GLY A 28 1.53 -36.79 -13.94
C GLY A 28 2.24 -35.74 -14.80
N LEU A 29 1.48 -34.86 -15.46
CA LEU A 29 1.99 -33.71 -16.21
C LEU A 29 1.77 -32.41 -15.42
N GLU A 30 2.73 -31.49 -15.50
CA GLU A 30 2.64 -30.15 -14.92
C GLU A 30 2.49 -29.13 -16.06
N GLY A 31 1.42 -28.34 -16.00
CA GLY A 31 1.17 -27.22 -16.90
C GLY A 31 1.72 -25.92 -16.33
N GLY A 32 2.48 -25.19 -17.14
CA GLY A 32 2.89 -23.83 -16.88
C GLY A 32 2.17 -22.86 -17.80
N LEU A 33 1.46 -21.90 -17.21
CA LEU A 33 0.78 -20.82 -17.90
C LEU A 33 1.52 -19.51 -17.67
N MET A 34 1.87 -18.82 -18.76
CA MET A 34 2.37 -17.44 -18.70
C MET A 34 1.52 -16.56 -19.60
N VAL A 35 0.94 -15.52 -19.02
CA VAL A 35 0.12 -14.54 -19.73
C VAL A 35 0.90 -13.24 -19.86
N TYR A 36 1.08 -12.79 -21.10
CA TYR A 36 1.57 -11.45 -21.40
C TYR A 36 0.39 -10.59 -21.84
N MET A 37 0.16 -9.48 -21.16
CA MET A 37 -0.67 -8.44 -21.74
C MET A 37 0.16 -7.76 -22.81
N THR A 38 -0.29 -7.79 -24.06
CA THR A 38 0.41 -7.18 -25.18
C THR A 38 0.26 -5.65 -25.19
N ALA A 39 0.28 -4.99 -24.04
CA ALA A 39 0.24 -3.53 -23.97
C ALA A 39 1.41 -2.96 -24.81
N PRO A 40 1.21 -1.85 -25.54
CA PRO A 40 2.31 -1.23 -26.27
C PRO A 40 3.41 -0.86 -25.27
N LEU A 41 4.62 -1.39 -25.47
CA LEU A 41 5.79 -1.11 -24.61
C LEU A 41 6.29 0.34 -24.75
N GLY A 42 5.71 1.12 -25.66
CA GLY A 42 5.88 2.56 -25.73
C GLY A 42 4.79 3.23 -24.90
N GLY A 43 5.17 4.09 -23.94
CA GLY A 43 4.27 4.83 -23.06
C GLY A 43 3.41 5.90 -23.75
N GLU A 44 3.02 5.68 -25.00
CA GLU A 44 2.06 6.52 -25.70
C GLU A 44 0.63 6.07 -25.34
N MET A 45 -0.20 7.04 -24.95
CA MET A 45 -1.62 6.81 -24.70
C MET A 45 -2.29 6.49 -26.05
N ALA A 46 -2.33 5.22 -26.41
CA ALA A 46 -3.12 4.77 -27.55
C ALA A 46 -4.61 5.09 -27.27
N GLY A 47 -5.24 5.79 -28.22
CA GLY A 47 -6.67 6.08 -28.14
C GLY A 47 -7.50 4.80 -28.05
N ALA A 48 -8.69 4.87 -27.44
CA ALA A 48 -9.55 3.72 -27.18
C ALA A 48 -9.93 2.90 -28.44
N GLU A 49 -9.70 3.44 -29.65
CA GLU A 49 -9.96 2.77 -30.93
C GLU A 49 -8.78 1.95 -31.48
N GLU A 50 -7.55 2.09 -30.96
CA GLU A 50 -6.35 1.39 -31.50
C GLU A 50 -5.96 0.10 -30.76
N LEU A 51 -6.61 -0.22 -29.63
CA LEU A 51 -6.29 -1.38 -28.83
C LEU A 51 -7.05 -2.63 -29.29
N ASN A 52 -6.92 -3.02 -30.56
CA ASN A 52 -7.32 -4.36 -31.02
C ASN A 52 -6.22 -5.38 -30.68
N GLN A 53 -5.86 -5.45 -29.40
CA GLN A 53 -4.82 -6.35 -28.91
C GLN A 53 -5.46 -7.69 -28.55
N SER A 54 -5.35 -8.65 -29.46
CA SER A 54 -5.75 -10.03 -29.16
C SER A 54 -4.75 -10.64 -28.16
N PRO A 55 -5.18 -11.09 -26.98
CA PRO A 55 -4.27 -11.69 -26.01
C PRO A 55 -3.63 -12.96 -26.58
N ILE A 56 -2.36 -13.17 -26.23
CA ILE A 56 -1.60 -14.36 -26.60
C ILE A 56 -1.16 -15.04 -25.30
N LEU A 57 -1.44 -16.34 -25.22
CA LEU A 57 -1.10 -17.19 -24.09
C LEU A 57 0.11 -18.04 -24.45
N PHE A 58 1.17 -18.01 -23.64
CA PHE A 58 2.31 -18.90 -23.81
C PHE A 58 2.09 -20.13 -22.93
N LEU A 59 2.01 -21.29 -23.56
CA LEU A 59 1.75 -22.55 -22.91
C LEU A 59 3.01 -23.40 -22.95
N LYS A 60 3.48 -23.80 -21.77
CA LYS A 60 4.53 -24.81 -21.63
C LYS A 60 4.00 -25.99 -20.85
N ILE A 61 4.20 -27.20 -21.37
CA ILE A 61 3.78 -28.44 -20.70
C ILE A 61 5.03 -29.25 -20.40
N PHE A 62 5.17 -29.67 -19.14
CA PHE A 62 6.29 -30.47 -18.68
C PHE A 62 5.80 -31.84 -18.20
N ASN A 63 6.62 -32.86 -18.42
CA ASN A 63 6.45 -34.15 -17.77
C ASN A 63 7.04 -34.09 -16.36
N LYS A 64 6.21 -34.27 -15.33
CA LYS A 64 6.60 -34.11 -13.92
C LYS A 64 7.67 -35.13 -13.48
N LYS A 65 7.71 -36.32 -14.11
CA LYS A 65 8.64 -37.40 -13.71
C LYS A 65 10.08 -37.15 -14.14
N ASN A 66 10.29 -36.52 -15.28
CA ASN A 66 11.63 -36.31 -15.87
C ASN A 66 11.95 -34.84 -16.16
N ASN A 67 11.03 -33.92 -15.82
CA ASN A 67 11.11 -32.49 -16.09
C ASN A 67 11.35 -32.14 -17.57
N ASN A 68 10.98 -33.04 -18.49
CA ASN A 68 11.13 -32.82 -19.92
C ASN A 68 10.00 -31.93 -20.46
N LEU A 69 10.36 -30.95 -21.30
CA LEU A 69 9.41 -30.08 -21.98
C LEU A 69 8.71 -30.87 -23.09
N LEU A 70 7.41 -31.05 -22.98
CA LEU A 70 6.57 -31.78 -23.95
C LEU A 70 5.96 -30.85 -24.99
N TYR A 71 5.69 -29.61 -24.61
CA TYR A 71 5.06 -28.62 -25.48
C TYR A 71 5.54 -27.21 -25.12
N ASP A 72 5.86 -26.42 -26.14
CA ASP A 72 6.17 -25.00 -26.04
C ASP A 72 5.51 -24.30 -27.24
N GLY A 73 4.50 -23.49 -26.97
CA GLY A 73 3.70 -22.88 -28.03
C GLY A 73 2.88 -21.70 -27.53
N THR A 74 2.26 -21.02 -28.49
CA THR A 74 1.34 -19.92 -28.22
C THR A 74 -0.08 -20.31 -28.58
N LEU A 75 -1.04 -19.87 -27.77
CA LEU A 75 -2.47 -20.00 -28.01
C LEU A 75 -3.08 -18.61 -28.11
N ARG A 76 -3.81 -18.36 -29.19
CA ARG A 76 -4.66 -17.17 -29.33
C ARG A 76 -6.05 -17.46 -28.78
N LEU A 77 -6.82 -16.39 -28.56
CA LEU A 77 -8.21 -16.50 -28.12
C LEU A 77 -9.01 -17.46 -29.02
N ASN A 78 -9.78 -18.35 -28.40
CA ASN A 78 -10.56 -19.43 -29.02
C ASN A 78 -9.75 -20.53 -29.74
N GLN A 79 -8.43 -20.59 -29.55
CA GLN A 79 -7.61 -21.70 -30.04
C GLN A 79 -7.48 -22.83 -29.01
N THR A 80 -7.27 -24.04 -29.51
CA THR A 80 -7.05 -25.24 -28.72
C THR A 80 -5.74 -25.91 -29.12
N ALA A 81 -4.95 -26.35 -28.15
CA ALA A 81 -3.78 -27.20 -28.35
C ALA A 81 -4.03 -28.60 -27.79
N ALA A 82 -3.69 -29.64 -28.56
CA ALA A 82 -3.67 -31.00 -28.06
C ALA A 82 -2.47 -31.20 -27.12
N ILE A 83 -2.66 -31.91 -26.01
CA ILE A 83 -1.58 -32.24 -25.08
C ILE A 83 -0.87 -33.50 -25.59
N PRO A 84 0.42 -33.42 -25.96
CA PRO A 84 1.15 -34.58 -26.48
C PRO A 84 1.13 -35.75 -25.49
N GLY A 85 0.78 -36.95 -25.99
CA GLY A 85 0.74 -38.17 -25.18
C GLY A 85 -0.53 -38.38 -24.36
N THR A 86 -1.57 -37.56 -24.54
CA THR A 86 -2.88 -37.74 -23.90
C THR A 86 -4.02 -37.50 -24.90
N THR A 87 -5.27 -37.82 -24.53
CA THR A 87 -6.47 -37.43 -25.29
C THR A 87 -7.00 -36.04 -24.90
N GLY A 88 -6.27 -35.31 -24.06
CA GLY A 88 -6.66 -34.02 -23.53
C GLY A 88 -6.33 -32.85 -24.45
N TYR A 89 -7.11 -31.77 -24.35
CA TYR A 89 -6.88 -30.51 -25.04
C TYR A 89 -6.85 -29.36 -24.04
N VAL A 90 -5.97 -28.38 -24.28
CA VAL A 90 -5.97 -27.09 -23.59
C VAL A 90 -6.59 -26.07 -24.52
N ALA A 91 -7.69 -25.46 -24.10
CA ALA A 91 -8.37 -24.41 -24.85
C ALA A 91 -8.13 -23.06 -24.20
N PHE A 92 -7.76 -22.05 -24.99
CA PHE A 92 -7.82 -20.66 -24.55
C PHE A 92 -9.18 -20.07 -24.92
N ALA A 93 -10.21 -20.48 -24.17
CA ALA A 93 -11.57 -19.98 -24.37
C ALA A 93 -11.70 -18.53 -23.86
N ASP A 94 -12.64 -17.78 -24.44
CA ASP A 94 -13.01 -16.43 -23.99
C ASP A 94 -13.41 -16.44 -22.51
N VAL A 95 -12.48 -16.03 -21.66
CA VAL A 95 -12.75 -15.79 -20.24
C VAL A 95 -13.42 -14.43 -20.17
N LYS A 96 -14.75 -14.42 -20.10
CA LYS A 96 -15.60 -13.21 -19.99
C LYS A 96 -15.16 -12.17 -18.93
N TYR A 97 -14.22 -12.53 -18.07
CA TYR A 97 -13.60 -11.71 -17.03
C TYR A 97 -12.12 -11.39 -17.31
N TRP A 98 -11.75 -11.03 -18.55
CA TRP A 98 -10.68 -10.04 -18.72
C TRP A 98 -11.21 -8.73 -18.12
N SER A 99 -11.25 -8.64 -16.79
CA SER A 99 -11.41 -7.36 -16.11
C SER A 99 -10.27 -6.52 -16.66
N ASN A 100 -10.61 -5.46 -17.39
CA ASN A 100 -9.64 -4.55 -17.99
C ASN A 100 -8.72 -4.02 -16.87
N PHE A 101 -7.58 -4.68 -16.67
CA PHE A 101 -6.54 -4.22 -15.75
C PHE A 101 -5.72 -3.22 -16.54
N TYR A 102 -6.22 -1.99 -16.61
CA TYR A 102 -5.40 -0.88 -17.04
C TYR A 102 -4.35 -0.64 -15.95
N ILE A 103 -3.08 -0.91 -16.26
CA ILE A 103 -1.96 -0.40 -15.47
C ILE A 103 -1.82 1.09 -15.83
N VAL A 104 -2.71 1.91 -15.26
CA VAL A 104 -2.53 3.35 -15.30
C VAL A 104 -1.50 3.68 -14.24
N ARG A 105 -0.44 4.40 -14.62
CA ARG A 105 0.47 5.04 -13.66
C ARG A 105 -0.32 6.10 -12.92
N ASP A 106 -0.98 5.70 -11.83
CA ASP A 106 -1.75 6.61 -11.00
C ASP A 106 -0.79 7.51 -10.21
N SER A 107 -0.55 8.71 -10.76
CA SER A 107 0.22 9.76 -10.10
C SER A 107 -0.50 10.32 -8.86
N GLY A 108 -1.78 9.99 -8.66
CA GLY A 108 -2.59 10.35 -7.50
C GLY A 108 -2.14 9.66 -6.22
N VAL A 109 -1.53 8.47 -6.31
CA VAL A 109 -1.08 7.70 -5.14
C VAL A 109 -0.11 8.50 -4.27
N THR A 110 0.81 9.27 -4.88
CA THR A 110 1.74 10.13 -4.13
C THR A 110 1.01 11.21 -3.34
N TRP A 111 -0.04 11.80 -3.91
CA TRP A 111 -0.85 12.83 -3.25
C TRP A 111 -1.69 12.26 -2.10
N VAL A 112 -2.20 11.04 -2.26
CA VAL A 112 -2.90 10.33 -1.18
C VAL A 112 -1.97 10.10 0.01
N TYR A 113 -0.76 9.61 -0.23
CA TYR A 113 0.23 9.44 0.84
C TYR A 113 0.65 10.76 1.47
N ALA A 114 0.82 11.82 0.68
CA ALA A 114 1.10 13.16 1.21
C ALA A 114 -0.04 13.66 2.13
N GLY A 115 -1.30 13.43 1.75
CA GLY A 115 -2.47 13.77 2.58
C GLY A 115 -2.51 12.99 3.89
N ILE A 116 -2.23 11.68 3.85
CA ILE A 116 -2.14 10.84 5.05
C ILE A 116 -1.02 11.32 5.97
N ALA A 117 0.16 11.62 5.41
CA ALA A 117 1.29 12.13 6.19
C ALA A 117 0.95 13.47 6.86
N LEU A 118 0.26 14.38 6.16
CA LEU A 118 -0.17 15.66 6.72
C LEU A 118 -1.15 15.46 7.88
N LEU A 119 -2.15 14.59 7.74
CA LEU A 119 -3.11 14.28 8.81
C LEU A 119 -2.41 13.73 10.06
N VAL A 120 -1.48 12.79 9.89
CA VAL A 120 -0.71 12.21 11.00
C VAL A 120 0.14 13.28 11.69
N ALA A 121 0.78 14.16 10.92
CA ALA A 121 1.59 15.26 11.47
C ALA A 121 0.72 16.26 12.25
N THR A 122 -0.41 16.71 11.71
CA THR A 122 -1.34 17.61 12.39
C THR A 122 -1.88 16.99 13.68
N PHE A 123 -2.24 15.72 13.66
CA PHE A 123 -2.74 15.02 14.84
C PHE A 123 -1.66 14.90 15.92
N SER A 124 -0.43 14.60 15.51
CA SER A 124 0.72 14.52 16.43
C SER A 124 1.01 15.85 17.10
N ILE A 125 1.00 16.97 16.35
CA ILE A 125 1.14 18.31 16.91
C ILE A 125 0.02 18.58 17.93
N HIS A 126 -1.22 18.22 17.60
CA HIS A 126 -2.35 18.47 18.48
C HIS A 126 -2.32 17.64 19.78
N LEU A 127 -1.65 16.49 19.77
CA LEU A 127 -1.44 15.66 20.96
C LEU A 127 -0.24 16.11 21.79
N LEU A 128 0.85 16.55 21.16
CA LEU A 128 2.09 16.90 21.83
C LEU A 128 2.08 18.34 22.37
N PHE A 129 1.39 19.26 21.72
CA PHE A 129 1.31 20.65 22.16
C PHE A 129 0.02 20.86 22.97
N VAL A 130 0.17 20.79 24.29
CA VAL A 130 -0.89 21.15 25.22
C VAL A 130 -0.93 22.66 25.35
N PRO A 131 -2.01 23.36 24.93
CA PRO A 131 -2.12 24.79 25.15
C PRO A 131 -2.23 25.06 26.65
N ALA A 132 -1.17 25.64 27.20
CA ALA A 132 -1.11 26.13 28.57
C ALA A 132 -0.96 27.66 28.56
N ARG A 133 -1.59 28.32 29.53
CA ARG A 133 -1.50 29.75 29.75
C ARG A 133 -0.99 29.98 31.16
N ILE A 134 0.09 30.74 31.28
CA ILE A 134 0.64 31.21 32.55
C ILE A 134 0.41 32.72 32.60
N TRP A 135 -0.03 33.23 33.74
CA TRP A 135 -0.09 34.66 34.01
C TRP A 135 0.63 34.95 35.32
N VAL A 136 1.26 36.12 35.37
CA VAL A 136 1.96 36.63 36.55
C VAL A 136 1.36 37.99 36.85
N ASP A 137 0.97 38.18 38.10
CA ASP A 137 0.46 39.44 38.61
C ASP A 137 1.39 39.91 39.74
N VAL A 138 1.74 41.19 39.72
CA VAL A 138 2.62 41.81 40.73
C VAL A 138 1.79 42.82 41.47
N THR A 139 1.53 42.55 42.74
CA THR A 139 0.70 43.39 43.60
C THR A 139 1.56 44.04 44.67
N GLU A 140 1.26 45.29 45.00
CA GLU A 140 1.94 46.03 46.06
C GLU A 140 0.93 46.29 47.18
N GLU A 141 1.08 45.59 48.31
CA GLU A 141 0.23 45.77 49.51
C GLU A 141 1.12 46.15 50.70
N ASP A 142 0.81 47.31 51.31
CA ASP A 142 1.34 47.80 52.60
C ASP A 142 2.85 47.56 52.82
N ALA A 143 3.68 48.07 51.91
CA ALA A 143 5.15 47.98 51.91
C ALA A 143 5.76 46.60 51.58
N SER A 144 4.97 45.66 51.09
CA SER A 144 5.44 44.38 50.55
C SER A 144 5.02 44.20 49.08
N GLN A 145 5.96 43.80 48.23
CA GLN A 145 5.67 43.34 46.87
C GLN A 145 5.34 41.84 46.91
N GLY A 146 4.13 41.50 46.48
CA GLY A 146 3.67 40.13 46.27
C GLY A 146 3.69 39.78 44.78
N ILE A 147 4.14 38.58 44.45
CA ILE A 147 4.06 38.03 43.08
C ILE A 147 3.10 36.85 43.11
N TYR A 148 2.00 36.97 42.35
CA TYR A 148 1.04 35.90 42.13
C TYR A 148 1.30 35.26 40.78
N ILE A 149 1.52 33.95 40.77
CA ILE A 149 1.70 33.17 39.54
C ILE A 149 0.50 32.25 39.43
N GLY A 150 -0.24 32.36 38.33
CA GLY A 150 -1.37 31.51 38.01
C GLY A 150 -1.17 30.80 36.68
N GLY A 151 -1.80 29.64 36.56
CA GLY A 151 -1.62 28.77 35.40
C GLY A 151 -2.89 28.00 35.06
N LYS A 152 -3.15 27.80 33.78
CA LYS A 152 -4.22 26.93 33.29
C LYS A 152 -3.78 26.16 32.05
N ALA A 153 -3.97 24.85 32.07
CA ALA A 153 -3.92 24.01 30.88
C ALA A 153 -5.32 23.51 30.53
N ASP A 154 -5.72 23.61 29.27
CA ASP A 154 -7.04 23.15 28.82
C ASP A 154 -7.11 21.62 28.69
N ARG A 155 -5.95 20.95 28.59
CA ARG A 155 -5.81 19.48 28.55
C ARG A 155 -4.64 19.06 29.44
N ALA A 156 -4.63 17.80 29.88
CA ALA A 156 -3.53 17.21 30.68
C ALA A 156 -3.15 17.99 31.97
N GLY A 157 -4.15 18.45 32.74
CA GLY A 157 -3.92 19.27 33.94
C GLY A 157 -2.93 18.69 34.97
N ARG A 158 -2.88 17.36 35.13
CA ARG A 158 -1.90 16.70 36.01
C ARG A 158 -0.45 16.85 35.57
N LEU A 159 -0.19 16.78 34.26
CA LEU A 159 1.17 16.94 33.72
C LEU A 159 1.60 18.40 33.87
N TYR A 160 0.68 19.31 33.56
CA TYR A 160 0.89 20.74 33.73
C TYR A 160 1.13 21.15 35.19
N GLU A 161 0.43 20.55 36.15
CA GLU A 161 0.63 20.82 37.58
C GLU A 161 2.07 20.50 38.03
N GLN A 162 2.67 19.41 37.53
CA GLN A 162 4.06 19.05 37.82
C GLN A 162 5.04 20.06 37.21
N GLU A 163 4.86 20.42 35.94
CA GLU A 163 5.68 21.45 35.28
C GLU A 163 5.54 22.81 35.96
N PHE A 164 4.31 23.23 36.27
CA PHE A 164 4.01 24.49 36.95
C PHE A 164 4.66 24.56 38.33
N THR A 165 4.62 23.48 39.09
CA THR A 165 5.30 23.40 40.39
C THR A 165 6.81 23.59 40.24
N GLY A 166 7.41 22.99 39.21
CA GLY A 166 8.83 23.19 38.88
C GLY A 166 9.14 24.67 38.55
N ILE A 167 8.33 25.31 37.71
CA ILE A 167 8.49 26.72 37.35
C ILE A 167 8.41 27.63 38.59
N VAL A 168 7.42 27.40 39.47
CA VAL A 168 7.27 28.17 40.71
C VAL A 168 8.47 27.97 41.63
N GLN A 169 9.02 26.76 41.70
CA GLN A 169 10.20 26.48 42.51
C GLN A 169 11.44 27.20 41.96
N GLU A 170 11.70 27.12 40.65
CA GLU A 170 12.83 27.81 40.00
C GLU A 170 12.75 29.33 40.21
N LEU A 171 11.56 29.92 40.07
CA LEU A 171 11.34 31.35 40.32
C LEU A 171 11.60 31.72 41.78
N ARG A 172 11.18 30.85 42.72
CA ARG A 172 11.43 31.07 44.15
C ARG A 172 12.92 31.04 44.48
N GLU A 173 13.66 30.09 43.90
CA GLU A 173 15.11 29.97 44.07
C GLU A 173 15.84 31.16 43.45
N GLY A 174 15.44 31.60 42.25
CA GLY A 174 16.01 32.77 41.59
C GLY A 174 15.80 34.08 42.37
N LEU A 175 14.62 34.27 42.97
CA LEU A 175 14.34 35.43 43.82
C LEU A 175 15.10 35.38 45.15
N ALA A 176 15.33 34.20 45.72
CA ALA A 176 16.10 34.04 46.95
C ALA A 176 17.62 34.21 46.75
N GLY A 177 18.14 33.93 45.54
CA GLY A 177 19.56 34.09 45.20
C GLY A 177 19.96 35.47 44.68
N GLY A 178 18.99 36.33 44.34
CA GLY A 178 19.22 37.68 43.81
C GLY A 178 19.39 38.78 44.85
N SER A 179 19.54 38.43 46.14
CA SER A 179 19.70 39.37 47.26
C SER A 179 21.17 39.56 47.68
N GLU A 180 22.07 39.78 46.72
CA GLU A 180 23.42 40.33 46.93
C GLU A 180 23.65 41.59 46.08
#